data_AF-A0A3A4N546-F1
#
_entry.id   AF-A0A3A4N546-F1
#
_cell.length_a   1.000
_cell.length_b   1.000
_cell.length_c   1.000
_cell.angle_alpha   90.00
_cell.angle_beta   90.00
_cell.angle_gamma   90.00
#
_symmetry.space_group_name_H-M   'P 1'
#
loop_
_entity.id
_entity.type
_entity.pdbx_description
1 polymer ?
#
loop_
_entity_poly.entity_id
_entity_poly.type
_entity_poly.pdbx_seq_one_letter_code
_entity_poly.pdbx_strand_id
1 'polypeptide(L)' 'GQDLTAHFTTSIPLKGNVRNLSVKIRECTGLAWEWWRTVYEKTDLPLVRKRTISIWGTTLYPQVEDKIEND' A
#
# COMPACT_ATOMS: atom_id res chain seq x y z
N GLY A 1 7.57 3.36 -9.78
CA GLY A 1 6.20 3.67 -9.34
C GLY A 1 5.63 4.73 -10.26
N GLN A 2 4.32 4.73 -10.49
CA GLN A 2 3.60 5.84 -11.11
C GLN A 2 3.06 6.76 -10.01
N ASP A 3 2.96 8.05 -10.28
CA ASP A 3 2.36 9.00 -9.34
C ASP A 3 0.83 8.86 -9.40
N LEU A 4 0.21 8.64 -8.24
CA LEU A 4 -1.24 8.42 -8.10
C LEU A 4 -1.81 9.41 -7.10
N THR A 5 -2.97 9.97 -7.40
CA THR A 5 -3.69 10.94 -6.56
C THR A 5 -5.02 10.38 -6.09
N ALA A 6 -5.58 10.91 -5.00
CA ALA A 6 -6.92 10.54 -4.55
C ALA A 6 -8.01 10.97 -5.55
N HIS A 7 -9.13 10.26 -5.70
CA HIS A 7 -9.45 8.92 -5.16
C HIS A 7 -9.09 7.83 -6.18
N PHE A 8 -7.96 7.15 -5.97
CA PHE A 8 -7.52 6.03 -6.81
C PHE A 8 -7.94 4.69 -6.21
N THR A 9 -8.41 3.77 -7.05
CA THR A 9 -8.73 2.39 -6.68
C THR A 9 -8.25 1.42 -7.75
N THR A 10 -7.81 0.24 -7.33
CA THR A 10 -7.44 -0.84 -8.25
C THR A 10 -7.55 -2.19 -7.55
N SER A 11 -7.72 -3.25 -8.34
CA SER A 11 -7.73 -4.64 -7.86
C SER A 11 -6.76 -5.45 -8.71
N ILE A 12 -5.83 -6.14 -8.04
CA ILE A 12 -4.79 -6.94 -8.69
C ILE A 12 -5.11 -8.42 -8.44
N PRO A 13 -5.57 -9.17 -9.46
CA PRO A 13 -5.86 -10.59 -9.29
C PRO A 13 -4.54 -11.38 -9.15
N LEU A 14 -4.43 -12.14 -8.07
CA LEU A 14 -3.27 -13.00 -7.78
C LEU A 14 -3.68 -14.48 -7.84
N LYS A 15 -2.90 -15.29 -8.53
CA LYS A 15 -3.09 -16.75 -8.62
C LYS A 15 -2.53 -17.44 -7.36
N GLY A 16 -3.03 -18.64 -7.04
CA GLY A 16 -2.65 -19.40 -5.84
C GLY A 16 -1.17 -19.81 -5.74
N ASN A 17 -0.41 -19.75 -6.84
CA ASN A 17 1.02 -20.07 -6.87
C ASN A 17 1.92 -18.87 -6.55
N VAL A 18 1.35 -17.68 -6.29
CA VAL A 18 2.12 -16.48 -5.93
C VAL A 18 2.74 -16.67 -4.54
N ARG A 19 4.04 -16.37 -4.43
CA ARG A 19 4.82 -16.41 -3.19
C ARG A 19 5.67 -15.13 -3.07
N ASN A 20 6.15 -14.85 -1.88
CA ASN A 20 7.04 -13.72 -1.59
C ASN A 20 6.42 -12.36 -1.98
N LEU A 21 5.10 -12.21 -1.76
CA LEU A 21 4.36 -10.99 -2.09
C LEU A 21 4.86 -9.84 -1.21
N SER A 22 5.38 -8.78 -1.83
CA SER A 22 5.89 -7.60 -1.13
C SER A 22 5.16 -6.36 -1.62
N VAL A 23 4.74 -5.51 -0.68
CA VAL A 23 4.03 -4.26 -0.96
C VAL A 23 4.72 -3.11 -0.25
N LYS A 24 5.06 -2.09 -1.03
CA LYS A 24 5.62 -0.83 -0.55
C LYS A 24 4.79 0.34 -1.07
N ILE A 25 4.39 1.21 -0.17
CA ILE A 25 3.63 2.43 -0.45
C ILE A 25 4.40 3.60 0.15
N ARG A 26 4.61 4.64 -0.66
CA ARG A 26 5.27 5.88 -0.26
C ARG A 26 4.41 7.07 -0.66
N GLU A 27 4.47 8.13 0.12
CA GLU A 27 3.87 9.43 -0.20
C GLU A 27 4.95 10.48 -0.48
N CYS A 28 4.60 11.51 -1.25
CA CYS A 28 5.46 12.66 -1.49
C CYS A 28 5.25 13.68 -0.36
N THR A 29 6.30 13.97 0.41
CA THR A 29 6.20 14.92 1.54
C THR A 29 6.28 16.38 1.09
N GLY A 30 6.88 16.63 -0.09
CA GLY A 30 7.23 17.97 -0.57
C GLY A 30 8.39 18.64 0.20
N LEU A 31 9.07 17.93 1.12
CA LEU A 31 10.20 18.46 1.88
C LEU A 31 11.51 18.20 1.13
N ALA A 32 12.30 19.25 0.86
CA ALA A 32 13.59 19.20 0.13
C ALA A 32 14.55 18.12 0.63
N TRP A 33 14.54 17.83 1.93
CA TRP A 33 15.43 16.87 2.58
C TRP A 33 14.80 15.49 2.83
N GLU A 34 13.49 15.31 2.58
CA GLU A 34 12.77 14.05 2.81
C GLU A 34 11.66 13.83 1.78
N TRP A 35 11.95 13.98 0.49
CA TRP A 35 10.93 14.09 -0.57
C TRP A 35 9.92 12.92 -0.62
N TRP A 36 10.31 11.74 -0.15
CA TRP A 36 9.45 10.55 -0.07
C TRP A 36 9.47 9.95 1.33
N ARG A 37 8.29 9.64 1.86
CA ARG A 37 8.11 8.92 3.12
C ARG A 37 7.40 7.60 2.90
N THR A 38 7.93 6.52 3.47
CA THR A 38 7.27 5.20 3.43
C THR A 38 6.07 5.21 4.37
N VAL A 39 4.89 4.89 3.83
CA VAL A 39 3.63 4.78 4.59
C VAL A 39 3.36 3.33 4.99
N TYR A 40 3.72 2.39 4.11
CA TYR A 40 3.54 0.96 4.36
C TYR A 40 4.63 0.17 3.63
N GLU A 41 5.27 -0.76 4.32
CA GLU A 41 6.27 -1.65 3.74
C GLU A 41 6.16 -3.00 4.46
N LYS A 42 5.70 -4.02 3.74
CA LYS A 42 5.70 -5.40 4.22
C LYS A 42 6.20 -6.33 3.12
N THR A 43 7.06 -7.25 3.52
CA THR A 43 7.54 -8.36 2.70
C THR A 43 6.84 -9.64 3.12
N ASP A 44 6.89 -10.66 2.26
CA ASP A 44 6.37 -12.02 2.54
C ASP A 44 4.92 -12.05 3.05
N LEU A 45 4.08 -11.20 2.45
CA LEU A 45 2.65 -11.15 2.78
C LEU A 45 1.98 -12.49 2.46
N PRO A 46 1.19 -13.06 3.40
CA PRO A 46 0.45 -14.28 3.12
C PRO A 46 -0.62 -14.01 2.06
N LEU A 47 -0.73 -14.94 1.12
CA LEU A 47 -1.74 -14.92 0.07
C LEU A 47 -3.10 -15.32 0.65
N VAL A 48 -3.81 -14.30 1.15
CA VAL A 48 -5.17 -14.39 1.70
C VAL A 48 -6.22 -14.26 0.58
N ARG A 49 -7.47 -14.66 0.86
CA ARG A 49 -8.56 -14.61 -0.15
C ARG A 49 -8.78 -13.19 -0.68
N LYS A 50 -8.80 -12.21 0.21
CA LYS A 50 -8.89 -10.79 -0.13
C LYS A 50 -8.14 -9.95 0.89
N ARG A 51 -7.27 -9.07 0.38
CA ARG A 51 -6.54 -8.06 1.14
C ARG A 51 -6.84 -6.69 0.54
N THR A 52 -7.22 -5.74 1.39
CA THR A 52 -7.44 -4.34 1.01
C THR A 52 -6.48 -3.49 1.80
N ILE A 53 -5.57 -2.80 1.10
CA ILE A 53 -4.65 -1.83 1.71
C ILE A 53 -5.17 -0.44 1.35
N SER A 54 -5.66 0.27 2.36
CA SER A 54 -6.23 1.61 2.22
C SER A 54 -5.27 2.63 2.81
N ILE A 55 -4.98 3.70 2.09
CA ILE A 55 -4.18 4.84 2.57
C ILE A 55 -5.03 6.11 2.56
N TRP A 56 -4.89 6.94 3.59
CA TRP A 56 -5.57 8.23 3.70
C TRP A 56 -4.80 9.14 4.67
N GLY A 57 -5.41 10.24 5.12
CA GLY A 57 -4.80 11.18 6.05
C GLY A 57 -4.20 12.37 5.30
N THR A 58 -3.10 12.90 5.83
CA THR A 58 -2.42 14.07 5.28
C THR A 58 -0.94 13.79 5.10
N THR A 59 -0.27 14.60 4.29
CA THR A 59 1.19 14.49 4.03
C THR A 59 2.06 14.53 5.30
N LEU A 60 1.59 15.17 6.38
CA LEU A 60 2.31 15.17 7.66
C LEU A 60 1.96 13.95 8.52
N TYR A 61 0.72 13.47 8.41
CA TYR A 61 0.17 12.37 9.19
C TYR A 61 -0.58 11.40 8.27
N PRO A 62 0.15 10.59 7.48
CA PRO A 62 -0.46 9.57 6.65
C PRO A 62 -1.02 8.47 7.54
N GLN A 63 -2.13 7.87 7.12
CA GLN A 63 -2.76 6.73 7.78
C GLN A 63 -2.89 5.57 6.79
N VAL A 64 -2.83 4.36 7.32
CA VAL A 64 -2.95 3.14 6.54
C VAL A 64 -3.72 2.08 7.32
N GLU A 65 -4.57 1.34 6.62
CA GLU A 65 -5.19 0.11 7.11
C GLU A 65 -4.89 -1.03 6.14
N ASP A 66 -4.58 -2.19 6.71
CA ASP A 66 -4.32 -3.43 6.00
C ASP A 66 -5.38 -4.46 6.44
N LYS A 67 -6.50 -4.45 5.73
CA LYS A 67 -7.68 -5.26 6.05
C LYS A 67 -7.62 -6.60 5.32
N ILE A 68 -7.86 -7.69 6.06
CA ILE A 68 -7.87 -9.07 5.56
C ILE A 68 -9.29 -9.63 5.70
N GLU A 69 -9.81 -10.23 4.63
CA GLU A 69 -11.13 -10.88 4.60
C GLU A 69 -10.95 -12.36 4.18
N ASN A 70 -11.13 -13.28 5.13
CA ASN A 70 -10.84 -14.72 4.97
C ASN A 70 -12.07 -15.66 5.02
N ASP A 71 -13.29 -15.13 5.03
CA ASP A 71 -14.52 -15.96 5.04
C ASP A 71 -14.64 -16.94 3.87
#